data_AF-Q7XZR5-F1
#
_entry.id   AF-Q7XZR5-F1
#
_cell.length_a   1.000
_cell.length_b   1.000
_cell.length_c   1.000
_cell.angle_alpha   90.00
_cell.angle_beta   90.00
_cell.angle_gamma   90.00
#
_symmetry.space_group_name_H-M   'P 1'
#
loop_
_entity.id
_entity.type
_entity.pdbx_description
1 polymer ?
#
loop_
_entity_poly.entity_id
_entity_poly.type
_entity_poly.pdbx_seq_one_letter_code
_entity_poly.pdbx_strand_id
1 'polypeptide(L)'
;MKYLERRECEYDQKISVDFYKEGDSLKPAVTGVLVFVSTPDPVGNKYYLGPAPLEDMARQIATANGPNGNNRDYLFSMEKALSNICHEDDSIIELANEVRKVLSRPKEKITGSDSPQKSHALVHLSALPEGTVVDSR
;
A
#
# COMPACT_ATOMS: atom_id res chain seq x y z
N MET A 1 -2.64 -0.98 -21.89
CA MET A 1 -3.71 -1.54 -21.03
C MET A 1 -3.34 -2.88 -20.40
N LYS A 2 -3.01 -3.94 -21.17
CA LYS A 2 -2.68 -5.28 -20.62
C LYS A 2 -1.66 -5.30 -19.47
N TYR A 3 -0.68 -4.40 -19.46
CA TYR A 3 0.29 -4.30 -18.35
C TYR A 3 -0.38 -3.85 -17.03
N LEU A 4 -1.13 -2.74 -17.06
CA LEU A 4 -1.79 -2.19 -15.88
C LEU A 4 -2.84 -3.15 -15.33
N GLU A 5 -3.54 -3.88 -16.20
CA GLU A 5 -4.54 -4.86 -15.76
C GLU A 5 -3.93 -6.04 -15.01
N ARG A 6 -2.67 -6.38 -15.26
CA ARG A 6 -1.96 -7.40 -14.49
C ARG A 6 -1.40 -6.86 -13.19
N ARG A 7 -0.88 -5.64 -13.21
CA ARG A 7 -0.26 -5.01 -12.04
C ARG A 7 -1.31 -4.61 -11.00
N GLU A 8 -2.40 -3.99 -11.45
CA GLU A 8 -3.46 -3.45 -10.60
C GLU A 8 -4.66 -4.41 -10.52
N CYS A 9 -4.42 -5.72 -10.62
CA CYS A 9 -5.47 -6.75 -10.66
C CYS A 9 -6.21 -6.94 -9.33
N GLU A 10 -5.68 -6.37 -8.24
CA GLU A 10 -6.23 -6.49 -6.89
C GLU A 10 -7.18 -5.34 -6.51
N TYR A 11 -7.33 -4.32 -7.36
CA TYR A 11 -8.29 -3.23 -7.17
C TYR A 11 -9.66 -3.62 -7.73
N ASP A 12 -10.74 -3.15 -7.10
CA ASP A 12 -12.11 -3.50 -7.44
C ASP A 12 -12.79 -2.49 -8.37
N GLN A 13 -12.24 -1.28 -8.49
CA GLN A 13 -12.78 -0.24 -9.37
C GLN A 13 -11.74 0.39 -10.30
N LYS A 14 -12.22 0.78 -11.48
CA LYS A 14 -11.53 1.63 -12.45
C LYS A 14 -12.42 2.84 -12.70
N ILE A 15 -11.95 4.02 -12.29
CA ILE A 15 -12.69 5.26 -12.43
C ILE A 15 -11.96 6.23 -13.35
N SER A 16 -12.71 7.15 -13.93
CA SER A 16 -12.19 8.24 -14.76
C SER A 16 -12.34 9.54 -13.98
N VAL A 17 -11.25 10.25 -13.76
CA VAL A 17 -11.23 11.52 -13.00
C VAL A 17 -10.54 12.61 -13.79
N ASP A 18 -10.89 13.86 -13.50
CA ASP A 18 -10.20 15.01 -14.05
C ASP A 18 -9.04 15.41 -13.14
N PHE A 19 -7.85 15.63 -13.72
CA PHE A 19 -6.63 16.01 -13.02
C PHE A 19 -6.42 17.52 -13.10
N TYR A 20 -6.33 18.15 -11.93
CA TYR A 20 -6.15 19.60 -11.78
C TYR A 20 -4.73 19.90 -11.32
N LYS A 21 -4.20 21.04 -11.77
CA LYS A 21 -2.92 21.54 -11.27
C LYS A 21 -3.15 22.30 -9.97
N GLU A 22 -2.14 22.31 -9.12
CA GLU A 22 -2.15 23.17 -7.95
C GLU A 22 -2.37 24.63 -8.36
N GLY A 23 -3.28 25.31 -7.66
CA GLY A 23 -3.66 26.70 -7.94
C GLY A 23 -4.69 26.91 -9.07
N ASP A 24 -5.07 25.86 -9.82
CA ASP A 24 -6.14 25.95 -10.84
C ASP A 24 -7.18 24.84 -10.63
N SER A 25 -8.21 25.14 -9.83
CA SER A 25 -9.32 24.24 -9.55
C SER A 25 -10.50 24.40 -10.52
N LEU A 26 -10.45 25.37 -11.43
CA LEU A 26 -11.57 25.68 -12.32
C LEU A 26 -11.46 24.93 -13.65
N LYS A 27 -10.24 24.67 -14.10
CA LYS A 27 -10.00 23.97 -15.36
C LYS A 27 -9.07 22.78 -15.16
N PRO A 28 -9.50 21.56 -15.55
CA PRO A 28 -8.62 20.42 -15.46
C PRO A 28 -7.47 20.55 -16.46
N ALA A 29 -6.28 20.17 -16.03
CA ALA A 29 -5.10 20.08 -16.88
C ALA A 29 -5.17 18.86 -17.81
N VAL A 30 -5.76 17.76 -17.33
CA VAL A 30 -6.04 16.56 -18.12
C VAL A 30 -7.40 16.01 -17.69
N THR A 31 -8.28 15.75 -18.66
CA THR A 31 -9.58 15.14 -18.40
C THR A 31 -9.54 13.63 -18.61
N GLY A 32 -10.34 12.90 -17.84
CA GLY A 32 -10.54 11.46 -18.03
C GLY A 32 -9.32 10.58 -17.74
N VAL A 33 -8.55 10.94 -16.71
CA VAL A 33 -7.44 10.14 -16.20
C VAL A 33 -7.99 8.87 -15.56
N LEU A 34 -7.48 7.72 -16.02
CA LEU A 34 -7.84 6.42 -15.47
C LEU A 34 -7.14 6.20 -14.13
N VAL A 35 -7.92 5.89 -13.09
CA VAL A 35 -7.44 5.57 -11.74
C VAL A 35 -8.00 4.22 -11.30
N PHE A 36 -7.13 3.38 -10.73
CA PHE A 36 -7.49 2.12 -10.10
C PHE A 36 -7.67 2.39 -8.61
N VAL A 37 -8.84 2.05 -8.07
CA VAL A 37 -9.21 2.35 -6.68
C VAL A 37 -9.77 1.11 -6.02
N SER A 38 -9.45 0.98 -4.73
CA SER A 38 -9.93 -0.06 -3.84
C SER A 38 -11.03 0.52 -2.95
N THR A 39 -12.22 -0.08 -2.92
CA THR A 39 -13.29 0.35 -2.02
C THR A 39 -13.30 -0.41 -0.70
N PRO A 40 -14.08 0.05 0.31
CA PRO A 40 -14.35 -0.71 1.52
C PRO A 40 -15.26 -1.95 1.34
N ASP A 41 -15.64 -2.31 0.11
CA ASP A 41 -16.47 -3.49 -0.15
C ASP A 41 -15.68 -4.78 0.18
N PRO A 42 -16.09 -5.57 1.18
CA PRO A 42 -15.38 -6.78 1.55
C PRO A 42 -15.48 -7.90 0.49
N VAL A 43 -16.45 -7.83 -0.44
CA VAL A 43 -16.58 -8.81 -1.53
C VAL A 43 -15.67 -8.46 -2.69
N GLY A 44 -15.73 -7.21 -3.17
CA GLY A 44 -14.88 -6.71 -4.25
C GLY A 44 -13.41 -6.55 -3.85
N ASN A 45 -13.14 -6.13 -2.60
CA ASN A 45 -11.81 -5.86 -2.09
C ASN A 45 -11.53 -6.61 -0.78
N LYS A 46 -11.18 -7.89 -0.92
CA LYS A 46 -10.78 -8.75 0.20
C LYS A 46 -9.53 -8.28 0.97
N TYR A 47 -8.79 -7.30 0.46
CA TYR A 47 -7.56 -6.79 1.06
C TYR A 47 -7.77 -5.51 1.88
N TYR A 48 -8.98 -4.96 1.91
CA TYR A 48 -9.30 -3.82 2.75
C TYR A 48 -9.25 -4.22 4.24
N LEU A 49 -8.30 -3.64 4.99
CA LEU A 49 -8.17 -3.88 6.44
C LEU A 49 -8.94 -2.87 7.29
N GLY A 50 -9.41 -1.77 6.69
CA GLY A 50 -10.07 -0.68 7.42
C GLY A 50 -9.11 0.32 8.07
N PRO A 51 -9.66 1.36 8.70
CA PRO A 51 -8.87 2.30 9.49
C PRO A 51 -8.27 1.59 10.70
N ALA A 52 -7.04 1.96 11.07
CA ALA A 52 -6.34 1.41 12.21
C ALA A 52 -5.58 2.51 12.97
N PRO A 53 -5.28 2.31 14.27
CA PRO A 53 -4.41 3.22 15.01
C PRO A 53 -3.03 3.35 14.34
N LEU A 54 -2.47 4.57 14.36
CA LEU A 54 -1.18 4.90 13.75
C LEU A 54 -0.07 3.92 14.15
N GLU A 55 0.02 3.60 15.45
CA GLU A 55 1.05 2.71 15.96
C GLU A 55 0.91 1.25 15.48
N ASP A 56 -0.33 0.77 15.31
CA ASP A 56 -0.60 -0.57 14.79
C ASP A 56 -0.19 -0.67 13.33
N MET A 57 -0.54 0.35 12.53
CA MET A 57 -0.10 0.46 11.13
C MET A 57 1.43 0.50 11.06
N ALA A 58 2.08 1.31 11.90
CA ALA A 58 3.53 1.44 11.91
C ALA A 58 4.24 0.12 12.29
N ARG A 59 3.74 -0.60 13.30
CA ARG A 59 4.25 -1.93 13.68
C ARG A 59 4.14 -2.92 12.53
N GLN A 60 2.98 -2.98 11.87
CA GLN A 60 2.76 -3.86 10.73
C GLN A 60 3.70 -3.52 9.57
N ILE A 61 3.81 -2.25 9.18
CA ILE A 61 4.66 -1.80 8.07
C ILE A 61 6.15 -2.06 8.36
N ALA A 62 6.59 -1.87 9.61
CA ALA A 62 7.99 -2.04 9.99
C ALA A 62 8.51 -3.47 9.78
N THR A 63 7.63 -4.48 9.93
CA THR A 63 8.00 -5.90 9.86
C THR A 63 7.48 -6.64 8.63
N ALA A 64 6.47 -6.10 7.94
CA ALA A 64 5.89 -6.73 6.76
C ALA A 64 6.86 -6.76 5.58
N ASN A 65 6.88 -7.90 4.88
CA ASN A 65 7.61 -8.10 3.64
C ASN A 65 6.77 -8.98 2.69
N GLY A 66 7.04 -8.85 1.40
CA GLY A 66 6.42 -9.66 0.36
C GLY A 66 7.37 -9.87 -0.82
N PRO A 67 6.86 -10.39 -1.95
CA PRO A 67 7.68 -10.68 -3.13
C PRO A 67 8.49 -9.48 -3.65
N ASN A 68 8.03 -8.25 -3.37
CA ASN A 68 8.63 -7.00 -3.81
C ASN A 68 9.51 -6.31 -2.73
N GLY A 69 9.81 -6.97 -1.62
CA GLY A 69 10.66 -6.43 -0.54
C GLY A 69 9.89 -6.02 0.72
N ASN A 70 10.50 -5.17 1.56
CA ASN A 70 9.89 -4.73 2.82
C ASN A 70 8.89 -3.60 2.60
N ASN A 71 7.80 -3.61 3.36
CA ASN A 71 6.76 -2.60 3.26
C ASN A 71 7.24 -1.21 3.70
N ARG A 72 8.14 -1.14 4.69
CA ARG A 72 8.77 0.13 5.10
C ARG A 72 9.50 0.85 3.97
N ASP A 73 10.11 0.10 3.03
CA ASP A 73 10.88 0.68 1.93
C ASP A 73 9.93 1.33 0.90
N TYR A 74 8.74 0.75 0.74
CA TYR A 74 7.64 1.34 -0.05
C TYR A 74 7.19 2.68 0.56
N LEU A 75 6.89 2.71 1.86
CA LEU A 75 6.46 3.93 2.55
C LEU A 75 7.52 5.06 2.45
N PHE A 76 8.80 4.76 2.71
CA PHE A 76 9.86 5.76 2.62
C PHE A 76 10.12 6.24 1.20
N SER A 77 9.95 5.36 0.20
CA SER A 77 10.04 5.76 -1.21
C SER A 77 8.90 6.71 -1.59
N MET A 78 7.70 6.49 -1.06
CA MET A 78 6.54 7.35 -1.27
C MET A 78 6.75 8.73 -0.63
N GLU A 79 7.14 8.78 0.63
CA GLU A 79 7.48 10.03 1.34
C GLU A 79 8.56 10.83 0.58
N LYS A 80 9.63 10.17 0.15
CA LYS A 80 10.70 10.81 -0.63
C LYS A 80 10.21 11.32 -1.98
N ALA A 81 9.37 10.55 -2.70
CA ALA A 81 8.86 10.95 -3.99
C ALA A 81 7.97 12.21 -3.88
N LEU A 82 7.13 12.28 -2.85
CA LEU A 82 6.28 13.43 -2.55
C LEU A 82 7.09 14.68 -2.19
N SER A 83 8.11 14.54 -1.33
CA SER A 83 9.00 15.65 -0.98
C SER A 83 9.80 16.16 -2.20
N ASN A 84 10.27 15.26 -3.08
CA ASN A 84 11.00 15.65 -4.30
C ASN A 84 10.18 16.51 -5.28
N ILE A 85 8.85 16.40 -5.25
CA ILE A 85 7.95 17.22 -6.06
C ILE A 85 7.35 18.39 -5.26
N CYS A 86 7.84 18.65 -4.05
CA CYS A 86 7.35 19.69 -3.14
C CYS A 86 5.87 19.56 -2.75
N HIS A 87 5.33 18.33 -2.75
CA HIS A 87 3.94 18.04 -2.35
C HIS A 87 3.93 17.03 -1.21
N GLU A 88 4.41 17.46 -0.06
CA GLU A 88 4.44 16.65 1.16
C GLU A 88 3.02 16.35 1.68
N ASP A 89 2.86 15.19 2.33
CA ASP A 89 1.62 14.74 2.94
C ASP A 89 1.85 14.42 4.42
N ASP A 90 1.18 15.16 5.30
CA ASP A 90 1.34 15.07 6.75
C ASP A 90 1.07 13.66 7.27
N SER A 91 0.08 12.95 6.70
CA SER A 91 -0.30 11.60 7.14
C SER A 91 0.79 10.59 6.77
N ILE A 92 1.38 10.73 5.58
CA ILE A 92 2.50 9.89 5.13
C ILE A 92 3.75 10.15 5.96
N ILE A 93 4.08 11.42 6.22
CA ILE A 93 5.22 11.82 7.05
C ILE A 93 5.06 11.31 8.48
N GLU A 94 3.87 11.48 9.07
CA GLU A 94 3.57 11.00 10.42
C GLU A 94 3.74 9.47 10.53
N LEU A 95 3.16 8.73 9.57
CA LEU A 95 3.29 7.28 9.52
C LEU A 95 4.74 6.81 9.32
N ALA A 96 5.49 7.47 8.43
CA ALA A 96 6.90 7.16 8.19
C ALA A 96 7.75 7.40 9.44
N ASN A 97 7.49 8.48 10.17
CA ASN A 97 8.16 8.78 11.42
C ASN A 97 7.84 7.75 12.50
N GLU A 98 6.58 7.30 12.61
CA GLU A 98 6.22 6.24 13.56
C GLU A 98 6.90 4.90 13.21
N VAL A 99 7.00 4.55 11.93
CA VAL A 99 7.77 3.37 11.48
C VAL A 99 9.24 3.49 11.88
N ARG A 100 9.88 4.66 11.71
CA ARG A 100 11.27 4.89 12.16
C ARG A 100 11.43 4.72 13.67
N LYS A 101 10.45 5.17 14.47
CA LYS A 101 10.45 4.94 15.93
C LYS A 101 10.38 3.45 16.25
N VAL A 102 9.51 2.69 15.58
CA VAL A 102 9.42 1.23 15.78
C VAL A 102 10.75 0.55 15.47
N LEU A 103 11.44 0.95 14.39
CA LEU A 103 12.71 0.35 13.96
C LEU A 103 13.91 0.72 14.85
N SER A 104 13.85 1.85 15.57
CA SER A 104 14.91 2.32 16.46
C SER A 104 14.78 1.79 17.89
N ARG A 105 13.65 1.17 18.25
CA ARG A 105 13.51 0.50 19.55
C ARG A 105 14.49 -0.68 19.63
N PRO A 106 15.30 -0.79 20.71
CA PRO A 106 16.08 -1.99 20.96
C PRO A 106 15.16 -3.21 21.04
N LYS A 107 15.56 -4.35 20.46
CA LYS A 107 14.85 -5.62 20.66
C LYS A 107 14.88 -5.94 22.16
N GLU A 108 13.79 -5.67 22.88
CA GLU A 108 13.63 -6.18 24.24
C GLU A 108 13.68 -7.71 24.20
N LYS A 109 14.54 -8.29 25.04
CA LYS A 109 14.55 -9.73 25.29
C LYS A 109 13.23 -10.09 25.97
N ILE A 110 12.35 -10.80 25.27
CA ILE A 110 11.10 -11.31 25.82
C ILE A 110 11.44 -12.41 26.84
N THR A 111 11.32 -12.10 28.14
CA THR A 111 10.98 -13.10 29.16
C THR A 111 9.46 -13.26 29.15
N GLY A 112 9.00 -14.49 28.92
CA GLY A 112 7.62 -14.80 28.59
C GLY A 112 6.57 -14.40 29.63
N SER A 113 5.42 -13.98 29.12
CA SER A 113 4.13 -14.18 29.75
C SER A 113 3.09 -14.28 28.63
N ASP A 114 2.60 -15.50 28.42
CA ASP A 114 1.58 -15.84 27.44
C ASP A 114 0.30 -15.03 27.64
N SER A 115 -0.18 -14.41 26.57
CA SER A 115 -1.59 -14.04 26.41
C SER A 115 -2.00 -14.29 24.96
N PRO A 116 -3.19 -14.87 24.71
CA PRO A 116 -3.52 -15.39 23.39
C PRO A 116 -3.93 -14.24 22.46
N GLN A 117 -2.97 -13.69 21.72
CA GLN A 117 -3.29 -12.88 20.55
C GLN A 117 -3.82 -13.81 19.46
N LYS A 118 -5.07 -13.56 19.02
CA LYS A 118 -5.65 -14.23 17.86
C LYS A 118 -4.78 -13.89 16.65
N SER A 119 -4.03 -14.89 16.19
CA SER A 119 -3.33 -14.86 14.93
C SER A 119 -4.37 -14.75 13.81
N HIS A 120 -4.45 -13.58 13.19
CA HIS A 120 -5.05 -13.50 11.87
C HIS A 120 -4.14 -14.29 10.93
N ALA A 121 -4.71 -15.35 10.37
CA ALA A 121 -4.00 -16.37 9.63
C ALA A 121 -3.11 -15.75 8.55
N LEU A 122 -1.82 -16.12 8.58
CA LEU A 122 -0.88 -15.94 7.50
C LEU A 122 -1.45 -16.68 6.28
N VAL A 123 -2.08 -15.96 5.36
CA VAL A 123 -2.51 -16.54 4.08
C VAL A 123 -1.22 -16.88 3.32
N HIS A 124 -0.89 -18.17 3.30
CA HIS A 124 0.22 -18.69 2.52
C HIS A 124 -0.14 -18.55 1.05
N LEU A 125 0.24 -17.44 0.40
CA LEU A 125 0.13 -17.30 -1.05
C LEU A 125 1.07 -18.33 -1.69
N SER A 126 0.50 -19.44 -2.18
CA SER A 126 1.21 -20.30 -3.12
C SER A 126 1.43 -19.52 -4.43
N ALA A 127 2.64 -19.63 -4.97
CA ALA A 127 2.98 -19.04 -6.26
C ALA A 127 2.03 -19.56 -7.34
N LEU A 128 1.34 -18.65 -8.02
CA LEU A 128 0.55 -18.98 -9.20
C LEU A 128 1.51 -19.33 -10.35
N PRO A 129 1.23 -20.38 -11.14
CA PRO A 129 2.12 -20.80 -12.22
C PRO A 129 2.20 -19.71 -13.30
N GLU A 130 3.44 -19.44 -13.74
CA GLU A 130 3.73 -18.52 -14.83
C GLU A 130 2.99 -18.95 -16.10
N GLY A 131 2.07 -18.11 -16.57
CA GLY A 131 1.36 -18.34 -17.82
C GLY A 131 2.30 -18.22 -19.01
N THR A 132 2.55 -19.33 -19.70
CA THR A 132 3.26 -19.36 -20.97
C THR A 132 2.43 -18.70 -22.07
N VAL A 133 3.04 -17.75 -22.78
CA VAL A 133 2.48 -17.15 -23.99
C VAL A 133 2.64 -18.16 -25.13
N VAL A 134 1.54 -18.76 -25.58
CA VAL A 134 1.50 -19.49 -26.86
C VAL A 134 1.32 -18.44 -27.96
N ASP A 135 2.38 -18.25 -28.73
CA ASP A 135 2.37 -17.48 -29.97
C ASP A 135 1.60 -18.27 -31.04
N SER A 136 0.53 -17.69 -31.58
CA SER A 136 -0.19 -18.24 -32.74
C SER A 136 -0.09 -17.22 -33.86
N ARG A 137 0.57 -17.68 -34.93
CA ARG A 137 0.80 -17.00 -36.21
C ARG A 137 -0.49 -16.56 -36.88
#